data_AF-A0A3B9WW87-F1
#
_entry.id   AF-A0A3B9WW87-F1
#
_cell.length_a   1.000
_cell.length_b   1.000
_cell.length_c   1.000
_cell.angle_alpha   90.00
_cell.angle_beta   90.00
_cell.angle_gamma   90.00
#
_symmetry.space_group_name_H-M   'P 1'
#
loop_
_entity.id
_entity.type
_entity.pdbx_description
1 polymer ?
#
loop_
_entity_poly.entity_id
_entity_poly.type
_entity_poly.pdbx_seq_one_letter_code
_entity_poly.pdbx_strand_id
1 'polypeptide(L)'
;MTTDILKQKQKERFIVFLTSLASIGLIIANQLMGWEAWVPVVLLIMIVLLWAIHLSEKLNPDWKALFCFLTAFMNVFYFSVHHTSLFDIAAVVSMAMIAYTSFDRVYMMHAFLAEFFFLMP
;
A
#
# COMPACT_ATOMS: atom_id res chain seq x y z
N MET A 1 -18.28 4.55 -22.77
CA MET A 1 -17.05 3.89 -23.26
C MET A 1 -15.80 4.74 -23.01
N THR A 2 -15.65 5.94 -23.58
CA THR A 2 -14.47 6.80 -23.36
C THR A 2 -14.36 7.32 -21.92
N THR A 3 -15.51 7.61 -21.29
CA THR A 3 -15.62 8.07 -19.90
C THR A 3 -15.21 7.01 -18.87
N ASP A 4 -15.48 5.73 -19.16
CA ASP A 4 -15.24 4.63 -18.23
C ASP A 4 -13.75 4.29 -18.16
N ILE A 5 -13.07 4.33 -19.31
CA ILE A 5 -11.61 4.15 -19.42
C ILE A 5 -10.87 5.27 -18.69
N LEU A 6 -11.33 6.52 -18.81
CA LEU A 6 -10.76 7.67 -18.10
C LEU A 6 -10.91 7.52 -16.58
N LYS A 7 -12.09 7.14 -16.10
CA LYS A 7 -12.33 6.88 -14.67
C LYS A 7 -11.43 5.77 -14.14
N GLN A 8 -11.24 4.68 -14.88
CA GLN A 8 -10.37 3.58 -14.47
C GLN A 8 -8.91 4.02 -14.33
N LYS A 9 -8.37 4.74 -15.33
CA LYS A 9 -7.00 5.29 -15.27
C LYS A 9 -6.82 6.28 -14.12
N GLN A 10 -7.83 7.08 -13.81
CA GLN A 10 -7.79 8.00 -12.66
C GLN A 10 -7.72 7.25 -11.34
N LYS A 11 -8.53 6.18 -11.16
CA LYS A 11 -8.47 5.32 -9.97
C LYS A 11 -7.10 4.68 -9.79
N GLU A 12 -6.54 4.09 -10.84
CA GLU A 12 -5.22 3.46 -10.79
C GLU A 12 -4.12 4.45 -10.39
N ARG A 13 -4.12 5.65 -10.98
CA ARG A 13 -3.19 6.73 -10.61
C ARG A 13 -3.37 7.16 -9.16
N PHE A 14 -4.61 7.30 -8.71
CA PHE A 14 -4.92 7.69 -7.34
C PHE A 14 -4.37 6.69 -6.33
N ILE A 15 -4.54 5.39 -6.57
CA ILE A 15 -4.05 4.34 -5.66
C ILE A 15 -2.52 4.28 -5.65
N VAL A 16 -1.87 4.37 -6.82
CA VAL A 16 -0.40 4.40 -6.88
C VAL A 16 0.14 5.60 -6.11
N PHE A 17 -0.47 6.77 -6.30
CA PHE A 17 -0.11 7.97 -5.56
C PHE A 17 -0.31 7.78 -4.05
N LEU A 18 -1.48 7.30 -3.62
CA LEU A 18 -1.80 7.06 -2.23
C LEU A 18 -0.82 6.07 -1.58
N THR A 19 -0.48 4.98 -2.27
CA THR A 19 0.48 3.97 -1.80
C THR A 19 1.88 4.57 -1.68
N SER A 20 2.30 5.40 -2.62
CA SER A 20 3.59 6.10 -2.54
C SER A 20 3.62 7.10 -1.38
N LEU A 21 2.53 7.84 -1.13
CA LEU A 21 2.42 8.78 -0.03
C LEU A 21 2.45 8.07 1.32
N ALA A 22 1.73 6.94 1.45
CA ALA A 22 1.78 6.10 2.64
C ALA A 22 3.20 5.58 2.92
N SER A 23 3.93 5.18 1.87
CA SER A 23 5.32 4.72 1.98
C SER A 23 6.24 5.85 2.48
N ILE A 24 6.09 7.07 1.97
CA ILE A 24 6.85 8.25 2.42
C ILE A 24 6.50 8.59 3.88
N GLY A 25 5.21 8.60 4.22
CA GLY A 25 4.75 8.83 5.60
C GLY A 25 5.35 7.82 6.57
N LEU A 26 5.43 6.56 6.16
CA LEU A 26 6.04 5.48 6.95
C LEU A 26 7.55 5.65 7.11
N ILE A 27 8.26 6.12 6.09
CA ILE A 27 9.69 6.48 6.20
C ILE A 27 9.91 7.60 7.22
N ILE A 28 9.06 8.62 7.21
CA ILE A 28 9.12 9.73 8.18
C ILE A 28 8.84 9.21 9.59
N ALA A 29 7.77 8.41 9.76
CA ALA A 29 7.41 7.81 11.03
C ALA A 29 8.54 6.93 11.58
N ASN A 30 9.16 6.10 10.71
CA ASN A 30 10.30 5.27 11.04
C ASN A 30 11.45 6.09 11.65
N GLN A 31 11.78 7.22 11.02
CA GLN A 31 12.87 8.09 11.49
C GLN A 31 12.53 8.78 12.82
N LEU A 32 11.28 9.20 13.00
CA LEU A 32 10.81 9.85 14.23
C LEU A 32 10.76 8.87 15.41
N MET A 33 10.35 7.63 15.16
CA MET A 33 10.22 6.58 16.17
C MET A 33 11.53 5.83 16.44
N GLY A 34 12.55 6.01 15.60
CA GLY A 34 13.84 5.32 15.74
C GLY A 34 13.75 3.81 15.48
N TRP A 35 12.86 3.39 14.56
CA TRP A 35 12.76 2.01 14.10
C TRP A 35 13.94 1.63 13.19
N GLU A 36 13.90 0.47 12.53
CA GLU A 36 15.05 -0.07 11.81
C GLU A 36 15.48 0.78 10.61
N ALA A 37 16.79 1.05 10.50
CA ALA A 37 17.36 1.91 9.46
C ALA A 37 17.38 1.28 8.05
N TRP A 38 17.26 -0.05 7.93
CA TRP A 38 17.28 -0.73 6.64
C TRP A 38 15.92 -0.64 5.92
N VAL A 39 14.83 -0.42 6.65
CA VAL A 39 13.47 -0.44 6.09
C VAL A 39 13.17 0.76 5.20
N PRO A 40 13.60 2.00 5.54
CA PRO A 40 13.51 3.13 4.61
C PRO A 40 14.13 2.84 3.24
N VAL A 41 15.26 2.12 3.20
CA VAL A 41 15.92 1.74 1.93
C VAL A 41 15.02 0.82 1.11
N VAL A 42 14.40 -0.18 1.76
CA VAL A 42 13.46 -1.10 1.10
C VAL A 42 12.21 -0.36 0.61
N LEU A 43 11.64 0.53 1.42
CA LEU A 43 10.48 1.33 1.03
C LEU A 43 10.78 2.24 -0.16
N LEU A 44 11.96 2.86 -0.20
CA LEU A 44 12.40 3.66 -1.36
C LEU A 44 12.50 2.82 -2.63
N ILE A 45 13.08 1.61 -2.55
CA ILE A 45 13.14 0.68 -3.68
C ILE A 45 11.73 0.31 -4.15
N MET A 46 10.81 0.02 -3.23
CA MET A 46 9.42 -0.32 -3.57
C MET A 46 8.68 0.83 -4.23
N ILE A 47 8.89 2.08 -3.80
CA ILE A 47 8.31 3.28 -4.45
C ILE A 47 8.85 3.40 -5.88
N VAL A 48 10.16 3.27 -6.08
CA VAL A 48 10.78 3.39 -7.43
C VAL A 48 10.24 2.30 -8.35
N LEU A 49 10.15 1.05 -7.88
CA LEU A 49 9.58 -0.06 -8.65
C LEU A 49 8.10 0.15 -8.95
N LEU A 50 7.32 0.66 -7.99
CA LEU A 50 5.89 0.93 -8.15
C LEU A 50 5.66 1.92 -9.29
N TRP A 51 6.41 3.01 -9.33
CA TRP A 51 6.32 4.01 -10.40
C TRP A 51 6.86 3.48 -11.74
N ALA A 52 7.96 2.72 -11.73
CA ALA A 52 8.48 2.09 -12.94
C ALA A 52 7.46 1.13 -13.58
N ILE A 53 6.77 0.33 -12.76
CA ILE A 53 5.70 -0.58 -13.20
C ILE A 53 4.46 0.19 -13.66
N HIS A 54 4.07 1.25 -12.94
CA HIS A 54 2.93 2.08 -13.31
C HIS A 54 3.12 2.73 -14.69
N LEU A 55 4.30 3.32 -14.93
CA LEU A 55 4.67 3.99 -16.18
C LEU A 55 4.90 3.00 -17.33
N SER A 56 5.24 1.75 -17.04
CA SER A 56 5.45 0.72 -18.06
C SER A 56 4.12 0.30 -18.70
N GLU A 57 3.89 0.67 -19.95
CA GLU A 57 2.69 0.27 -20.70
C GLU A 57 2.66 -1.23 -21.07
N LYS A 58 3.80 -1.93 -20.96
CA LYS A 58 3.97 -3.32 -21.40
C LYS A 58 3.51 -4.37 -20.39
N LEU A 59 3.25 -3.98 -19.14
CA LEU A 59 2.89 -4.91 -18.07
C LEU A 59 1.38 -5.13 -18.00
N ASN A 60 0.99 -6.39 -17.78
CA ASN A 60 -0.41 -6.77 -17.55
C ASN A 60 -1.00 -5.95 -16.39
N PRO A 61 -2.21 -5.37 -16.54
CA PRO A 61 -2.93 -4.68 -15.46
C PRO A 61 -2.99 -5.49 -14.14
N ASP A 62 -3.10 -6.81 -14.21
CA ASP A 62 -3.14 -7.69 -13.04
C ASP A 62 -1.83 -7.65 -12.25
N TRP A 63 -0.69 -7.67 -12.96
CA TRP A 63 0.63 -7.56 -12.35
C TRP A 63 0.85 -6.20 -11.70
N LYS A 64 0.34 -5.12 -12.32
CA LYS A 64 0.40 -3.76 -11.76
C LYS A 64 -0.41 -3.65 -10.47
N ALA A 65 -1.64 -4.17 -10.49
CA ALA A 65 -2.51 -4.20 -9.32
C ALA A 65 -1.91 -5.03 -8.18
N LEU A 66 -1.36 -6.20 -8.51
CA LEU A 66 -0.70 -7.07 -7.53
C LEU A 66 0.52 -6.39 -6.90
N PHE A 67 1.39 -5.76 -7.70
CA PHE A 67 2.57 -5.07 -7.17
C PHE A 67 2.18 -3.90 -6.26
N CYS A 68 1.20 -3.09 -6.68
CA CYS A 68 0.66 -2.01 -5.84
C CYS A 68 0.14 -2.55 -4.50
N PHE A 69 -0.65 -3.63 -4.56
CA PHE A 69 -1.16 -4.31 -3.38
C PHE A 69 -0.05 -4.83 -2.47
N LEU A 70 0.98 -5.48 -3.01
CA LEU A 70 2.12 -5.97 -2.21
C LEU A 70 2.88 -4.84 -1.53
N THR A 71 3.07 -3.70 -2.20
CA THR A 71 3.68 -2.51 -1.58
C THR A 71 2.85 -1.99 -0.42
N ALA A 72 1.53 -1.85 -0.59
CA ALA A 72 0.66 -1.40 0.49
C ALA A 72 0.56 -2.41 1.63
N PHE A 73 0.48 -3.71 1.31
CA PHE A 73 0.50 -4.78 2.28
C PHE A 73 1.77 -4.74 3.14
N MET A 74 2.95 -4.60 2.51
CA MET A 74 4.21 -4.44 3.24
C MET A 74 4.23 -3.19 4.14
N ASN A 75 3.66 -2.08 3.68
CA ASN A 75 3.57 -0.86 4.49
C ASN A 75 2.71 -1.07 5.75
N VAL A 76 1.55 -1.70 5.59
CA VAL A 76 0.64 -2.01 6.70
C VAL A 76 1.28 -3.00 7.66
N PHE A 77 1.91 -4.06 7.13
CA PHE A 77 2.66 -5.05 7.91
C PHE A 77 3.71 -4.38 8.80
N TYR A 78 4.57 -3.59 8.17
CA TYR A 78 5.68 -2.95 8.84
C TYR A 78 5.23 -1.92 9.88
N PHE A 79 4.18 -1.17 9.59
CA PHE A 79 3.60 -0.27 10.57
C PHE A 79 3.00 -1.05 11.76
N SER A 80 2.37 -2.20 11.50
CA SER A 80 1.62 -2.97 12.49
C SER A 80 2.48 -3.83 13.42
N VAL A 81 3.67 -4.27 12.98
CA VAL A 81 4.59 -5.05 13.84
C VAL A 81 5.19 -4.20 14.98
N HIS A 82 5.17 -2.87 14.83
CA HIS A 82 5.65 -1.96 15.85
C HIS A 82 4.54 -1.66 16.87
N HIS A 83 4.64 -2.25 18.07
CA HIS A 83 3.68 -2.11 19.16
C HIS A 83 3.51 -0.68 19.73
N THR A 84 4.22 0.31 19.18
CA THR A 84 4.14 1.70 19.65
C THR A 84 2.86 2.41 19.22
N SER A 85 2.01 1.82 18.37
CA SER A 85 0.74 2.45 17.98
C SER A 85 -0.44 1.51 17.71
N LEU A 86 -0.93 0.81 18.75
CA LEU A 86 -2.10 -0.08 18.64
C LEU A 86 -3.37 0.63 18.12
N PHE A 87 -3.60 1.88 18.48
CA PHE A 87 -4.79 2.62 18.04
C PHE A 87 -4.70 3.06 16.57
N ASP A 88 -3.51 3.42 16.08
CA ASP A 88 -3.34 3.85 14.70
C ASP A 88 -3.37 2.67 13.72
N ILE A 89 -3.06 1.45 14.17
CA ILE A 89 -3.11 0.24 13.30
C ILE A 89 -4.52 0.04 12.72
N ALA A 90 -5.57 0.14 13.54
CA ALA A 90 -6.94 0.00 13.06
C ALA A 90 -7.31 1.08 12.02
N ALA A 91 -6.83 2.31 12.21
CA ALA A 91 -7.02 3.41 11.27
C ALA A 91 -6.26 3.16 9.95
N VAL A 92 -5.01 2.72 10.02
CA VAL A 92 -4.17 2.43 8.84
C VAL A 92 -4.74 1.26 8.03
N VAL A 93 -5.12 0.16 8.69
CA VAL A 93 -5.73 -1.00 8.03
C VAL A 93 -7.07 -0.64 7.40
N SER A 94 -7.93 0.11 8.08
CA SER A 94 -9.22 0.53 7.52
C SER A 94 -9.04 1.47 6.31
N MET A 95 -8.10 2.42 6.37
CA MET A 95 -7.74 3.25 5.21
C MET A 95 -7.23 2.40 4.03
N ALA A 96 -6.39 1.40 4.28
CA ALA A 96 -5.90 0.49 3.25
C ALA A 96 -7.05 -0.32 2.61
N MET A 97 -7.96 -0.89 3.41
CA MET A 97 -9.12 -1.61 2.89
C MET A 97 -10.01 -0.73 2.02
N ILE A 98 -10.31 0.50 2.46
CA ILE A 98 -11.12 1.46 1.69
C ILE A 98 -10.44 1.77 0.35
N ALA A 99 -9.13 2.07 0.36
CA ALA A 99 -8.39 2.36 -0.86
C ALA A 99 -8.40 1.20 -1.85
N TYR A 100 -8.14 -0.02 -1.37
CA TYR A 100 -8.01 -1.22 -2.20
C TYR A 100 -9.36 -1.84 -2.61
N THR A 101 -10.47 -1.38 -2.03
CA THR A 101 -11.83 -1.67 -2.55
C THR A 101 -11.96 -1.28 -4.02
N SER A 102 -11.24 -0.25 -4.46
CA SER A 102 -11.26 0.26 -5.82
C SER A 102 -10.81 -0.75 -6.89
N PHE A 103 -10.08 -1.80 -6.50
CA PHE A 103 -9.66 -2.88 -7.40
C PHE A 103 -10.71 -3.98 -7.58
N ASP A 104 -11.80 -3.94 -6.80
CA ASP A 104 -12.88 -4.95 -6.82
C ASP A 104 -12.38 -6.39 -6.64
N ARG A 105 -11.32 -6.54 -5.85
CA ARG A 105 -10.64 -7.82 -5.57
C ARG A 105 -10.74 -8.14 -4.09
N VAL A 106 -11.77 -8.91 -3.75
CA VAL A 106 -12.13 -9.29 -2.38
C VAL A 106 -10.95 -9.92 -1.62
N TYR A 107 -10.07 -10.67 -2.29
CA TYR A 107 -8.91 -11.28 -1.63
C TYR A 107 -7.93 -10.23 -1.03
N MET A 108 -7.83 -9.03 -1.62
CA MET A 108 -6.95 -7.98 -1.11
C MET A 108 -7.43 -7.46 0.24
N MET A 109 -8.76 -7.33 0.42
CA MET A 109 -9.36 -6.95 1.71
C MET A 109 -9.16 -8.06 2.75
N HIS A 110 -9.38 -9.31 2.36
CA HIS A 110 -9.20 -10.45 3.25
C HIS A 110 -7.76 -10.57 3.74
N ALA A 111 -6.78 -10.24 2.89
CA ALA A 111 -5.38 -10.22 3.29
C ALA A 111 -5.08 -9.17 4.35
N PHE A 112 -5.52 -7.91 4.18
CA PHE A 112 -5.37 -6.86 5.20
C PHE A 112 -6.09 -7.22 6.51
N LEU A 113 -7.28 -7.81 6.41
CA LEU A 113 -8.03 -8.24 7.59
C LEU A 113 -7.34 -9.39 8.32
N ALA A 114 -6.83 -10.37 7.58
CA ALA A 114 -6.07 -11.48 8.16
C ALA A 114 -4.83 -10.95 8.87
N GLU A 115 -4.05 -10.09 8.22
CA GLU A 115 -2.89 -9.43 8.81
C GLU A 115 -3.24 -8.71 10.12
N PHE A 116 -4.33 -7.94 10.15
CA PHE A 116 -4.79 -7.26 11.35
C PHE A 116 -5.06 -8.23 12.51
N PHE A 117 -5.79 -9.31 12.28
CA PHE A 117 -6.07 -10.32 13.32
C PHE A 117 -4.84 -11.14 13.72
N PHE A 118 -3.89 -11.37 12.82
CA PHE A 118 -2.66 -12.08 13.14
C PHE A 118 -1.70 -11.23 13.98
N LEU A 119 -1.70 -9.91 13.78
CA LEU A 119 -0.78 -8.98 14.45
C LEU A 119 -1.36 -8.35 15.72
N MET A 120 -2.69 -8.33 15.90
CA MET A 120 -3.34 -7.95 17.17
C MET A 120 -3.68 -9.21 17.99
N PRO A 121 -2.88 -9.56 19.02
CA PRO A 121 -3.24 -10.59 20.00
C PRO A 121 -4.35 -10.16 20.96
#